data_AF-A0A497NYZ9-F1
#
_entry.id   AF-A0A497NYZ9-F1
#
_cell.length_a   1.000
_cell.length_b   1.000
_cell.length_c   1.000
_cell.angle_alpha   90.00
_cell.angle_beta   90.00
_cell.angle_gamma   90.00
#
_symmetry.space_group_name_H-M   'P 1'
#
loop_
_entity.id
_entity.type
_entity.pdbx_description
1 polymer ?
#
loop_
_entity_poly.entity_id
_entity_poly.type
_entity_poly.pdbx_seq_one_letter_code
_entity_poly.pdbx_strand_id
1 'polypeptide(L)'
;MNVMIGRKTLTTLTLCSFLLVSFLLIYCPPLAAEETTLFIDPQYTSGLNIGEIFQINVTIANVIDLYGWQFQLTYRNDALNATSVTEGPFLKKDGASTFFWRVEFTDNYNETHGLIYA
;
A
#
# COMPACT_ATOMS: atom_id res chain seq x y z
N MET A 1 10.09 -4.52 61.70
CA MET A 1 9.44 -3.20 61.94
C MET A 1 8.26 -3.11 60.99
N ASN A 2 7.03 -3.36 61.47
CA ASN A 2 5.82 -3.34 60.64
C ASN A 2 5.38 -1.88 60.46
N VAL A 3 5.48 -1.37 59.25
CA VAL A 3 5.02 -0.02 58.92
C VAL A 3 3.49 -0.05 58.87
N MET A 4 2.82 0.59 59.84
CA MET A 4 1.36 0.78 59.79
C MET A 4 1.04 1.89 58.78
N ILE A 5 0.52 1.51 57.62
CA ILE A 5 0.02 2.43 56.60
C ILE A 5 -1.37 2.94 57.01
N GLY A 6 -1.52 4.26 57.10
CA GLY A 6 -2.79 4.91 57.43
C GLY A 6 -3.85 4.73 56.35
N ARG A 7 -5.12 4.72 56.75
CA ARG A 7 -6.26 4.50 55.83
C ARG A 7 -6.30 5.51 54.67
N LYS A 8 -5.87 6.76 54.91
CA LYS A 8 -5.77 7.83 53.91
C LYS A 8 -4.65 7.57 52.90
N THR A 9 -3.47 7.15 53.36
CA THR A 9 -2.34 6.82 52.49
C THR A 9 -2.62 5.56 51.66
N LEU A 10 -3.31 4.57 52.22
CA LEU A 10 -3.77 3.39 51.47
C LEU A 10 -4.75 3.77 50.35
N THR A 11 -5.76 4.61 50.64
CA THR A 11 -6.73 5.05 49.63
C THR A 11 -6.09 5.88 48.52
N THR A 12 -5.09 6.72 48.85
CA THR A 12 -4.35 7.49 47.85
C THR A 12 -3.55 6.58 46.93
N LEU A 13 -2.88 5.56 47.47
CA LEU A 13 -2.12 4.57 46.68
C LEU A 13 -3.03 3.78 45.72
N THR A 14 -4.20 3.36 46.18
CA THR A 14 -5.17 2.65 45.32
C THR A 14 -5.68 3.52 44.18
N LEU A 15 -5.94 4.81 44.43
CA LEU A 15 -6.39 5.74 43.39
C LEU A 15 -5.27 6.01 42.38
N CYS A 16 -4.03 6.24 42.84
CA CYS A 16 -2.88 6.41 41.96
C CYS A 16 -2.63 5.18 41.10
N SER A 17 -2.75 3.98 41.66
CA SER A 17 -2.65 2.72 40.90
C SER A 17 -3.72 2.62 39.82
N PHE A 18 -4.96 2.99 40.11
CA PHE A 18 -6.05 2.94 39.14
C PHE A 18 -5.85 3.95 38.00
N LEU A 19 -5.38 5.15 38.33
CA LEU A 19 -5.06 6.20 37.35
C LEU A 19 -3.87 5.79 36.47
N LEU A 20 -2.85 5.15 37.04
CA LEU A 20 -1.69 4.63 36.28
C LEU A 20 -2.12 3.53 35.31
N VAL A 21 -2.96 2.59 35.76
CA VAL A 21 -3.50 1.53 34.89
C VAL A 21 -4.39 2.12 33.80
N SER A 22 -5.28 3.07 34.11
CA SER A 22 -6.10 3.71 33.08
C SER A 22 -5.25 4.46 32.06
N PHE A 23 -4.18 5.14 32.50
CA PHE A 23 -3.29 5.86 31.60
C PHE A 23 -2.51 4.91 30.68
N LEU A 24 -2.08 3.75 31.20
CA LEU A 24 -1.45 2.70 30.40
C LEU A 24 -2.41 2.05 29.41
N LEU A 25 -3.70 1.90 29.76
CA LEU A 25 -4.73 1.35 28.86
C LEU A 25 -5.14 2.33 27.74
N ILE A 26 -4.93 3.64 27.93
CA ILE A 26 -5.20 4.68 26.93
C ILE A 26 -3.99 4.91 26.00
N TYR A 27 -2.81 4.41 26.37
CA TYR A 27 -1.61 4.55 25.57
C TYR A 27 -1.70 3.67 24.31
N CYS A 28 -2.13 4.29 23.20
CA CYS A 28 -1.95 3.75 21.87
C CYS A 28 -0.57 4.23 21.37
N PRO A 29 0.44 3.34 21.25
CA PRO A 29 1.67 3.74 20.59
C PRO A 29 1.32 4.20 19.16
N PRO A 30 1.96 5.26 18.63
CA PRO A 30 1.79 5.60 17.24
C PRO A 30 2.18 4.38 16.40
N LEU A 31 1.21 3.78 15.72
CA LEU A 31 1.51 2.79 14.70
C LEU A 31 2.35 3.51 13.66
N ALA A 32 3.56 3.01 13.39
CA ALA A 32 4.28 3.44 12.21
C ALA A 32 3.36 3.16 11.02
N ALA A 33 2.86 4.22 10.38
CA ALA A 33 2.05 4.07 9.19
C ALA A 33 2.94 3.39 8.15
N GLU A 34 2.56 2.20 7.73
CA GLU A 34 3.25 1.53 6.65
C GLU A 34 3.07 2.39 5.39
N GLU A 35 4.16 2.78 4.76
CA GLU A 35 4.10 3.68 3.61
C GLU A 35 3.46 2.94 2.44
N THR A 36 2.43 3.54 1.85
CA THR A 36 1.77 2.99 0.66
C THR A 36 2.74 3.02 -0.51
N THR A 37 2.97 1.85 -1.11
CA THR A 37 3.92 1.71 -2.22
C THR A 37 3.23 1.24 -3.48
N LEU A 38 3.55 1.90 -4.61
CA LEU A 38 3.21 1.47 -5.96
C LEU A 38 4.49 0.97 -6.65
N PHE A 39 4.51 -0.25 -7.16
CA PHE A 39 5.71 -0.84 -7.76
C PHE A 39 5.40 -1.81 -8.89
N ILE A 40 6.40 -2.10 -9.72
CA ILE A 40 6.34 -3.11 -10.78
C ILE A 40 6.80 -4.46 -10.24
N ASP A 41 6.03 -5.51 -10.56
CA ASP A 41 6.35 -6.90 -10.21
C ASP A 41 6.18 -7.83 -11.42
N PRO A 42 7.22 -8.60 -11.83
CA PRO A 42 8.57 -8.60 -11.24
C PRO A 42 9.34 -7.33 -11.58
N GLN A 43 10.25 -6.91 -10.69
CA GLN A 43 11.16 -5.79 -10.94
C GLN A 43 12.16 -6.06 -12.07
N TYR A 44 12.42 -7.33 -12.36
CA TYR A 44 13.33 -7.76 -13.41
C TYR A 44 12.87 -9.08 -14.03
N THR A 45 12.80 -9.11 -15.36
CA THR A 45 12.47 -10.30 -16.15
C THR A 45 13.65 -10.62 -17.06
N SER A 46 14.11 -11.87 -17.06
CA SER A 46 15.23 -12.35 -17.87
C SER A 46 14.89 -13.63 -18.63
N GLY A 47 15.67 -13.93 -19.67
CA GLY A 47 15.49 -15.16 -20.45
C GLY A 47 14.39 -15.07 -21.51
N LEU A 48 13.94 -13.86 -21.82
CA LEU A 48 12.96 -13.61 -22.88
C LEU A 48 13.59 -13.73 -24.26
N ASN A 49 12.84 -14.32 -25.19
CA ASN A 49 13.19 -14.36 -26.60
C ASN A 49 12.58 -13.16 -27.34
N ILE A 50 13.15 -12.79 -28.50
CA ILE A 50 12.58 -11.75 -29.36
C ILE A 50 11.19 -12.20 -29.83
N GLY A 51 10.19 -11.34 -29.64
CA GLY A 51 8.79 -11.62 -29.98
C GLY A 51 8.01 -12.37 -28.89
N GLU A 52 8.64 -12.70 -27.76
CA GLU A 52 7.96 -13.30 -26.61
C GLU A 52 7.05 -12.29 -25.91
N ILE A 53 5.83 -12.71 -25.58
CA ILE A 53 4.89 -11.92 -24.79
C ILE A 53 5.11 -12.26 -23.32
N PHE A 54 5.35 -11.23 -22.50
CA PHE A 54 5.44 -11.36 -21.06
C PHE A 54 4.49 -10.38 -20.38
N GLN A 55 4.21 -10.65 -19.11
CA GLN A 55 3.34 -9.83 -18.27
C GLN A 55 4.15 -9.25 -17.11
N ILE A 56 3.86 -8.00 -16.79
CA ILE A 56 4.26 -7.36 -15.53
C ILE A 56 3.01 -6.84 -14.84
N ASN A 57 3.06 -6.75 -13.52
CA ASN A 57 1.99 -6.21 -12.70
C ASN A 57 2.41 -4.85 -12.14
N VAL A 58 1.48 -3.90 -12.12
CA VAL A 58 1.58 -2.68 -11.32
C VAL A 58 0.85 -2.96 -10.02
N THR A 59 1.59 -3.05 -8.92
CA THR A 59 1.10 -3.53 -7.63
C THR A 59 1.10 -2.39 -6.61
N ILE A 60 0.02 -2.30 -5.83
CA ILE A 60 -0.08 -1.42 -4.67
C ILE A 60 -0.04 -2.28 -3.41
N ALA A 61 0.78 -1.88 -2.44
CA ALA A 61 0.87 -2.52 -1.13
C ALA A 61 0.79 -1.49 -0.01
N ASN A 62 0.60 -1.99 1.22
CA ASN A 62 0.64 -1.19 2.45
C ASN A 62 -0.38 -0.04 2.43
N VAL A 63 -1.59 -0.36 2.00
CA VAL A 63 -2.70 0.60 1.95
C VAL A 63 -3.95 -0.01 2.58
N ILE A 64 -4.62 0.82 3.37
CA ILE A 64 -5.93 0.52 3.95
C ILE A 64 -6.93 1.48 3.31
N ASP A 65 -8.09 0.96 2.93
CA ASP A 65 -9.21 1.76 2.42
C ASP A 65 -8.88 2.58 1.15
N LEU A 66 -8.20 1.96 0.16
CA LEU A 66 -7.92 2.57 -1.13
C LEU A 66 -9.19 2.63 -2.00
N TYR A 67 -9.57 3.82 -2.48
CA TYR A 67 -10.74 4.01 -3.36
C TYR A 67 -10.40 4.15 -4.85
N GLY A 68 -9.16 4.52 -5.18
CA GLY A 68 -8.75 4.78 -6.55
C GLY A 68 -7.25 4.86 -6.68
N TRP A 69 -6.77 4.66 -7.90
CA TRP A 69 -5.35 4.66 -8.21
C TRP A 69 -5.15 5.17 -9.64
N GLN A 70 -3.91 5.56 -9.93
CA GLN A 70 -3.48 6.01 -11.25
C GLN A 70 -1.96 5.82 -11.36
N PHE A 71 -1.47 5.45 -12.54
CA PHE A 71 -0.04 5.33 -12.82
C PHE A 71 0.32 5.76 -14.24
N GLN A 72 1.57 6.17 -14.43
CA GLN A 72 2.18 6.35 -15.74
C GLN A 72 3.38 5.42 -15.88
N LEU A 73 3.39 4.60 -16.92
CA LEU A 73 4.49 3.70 -17.23
C LEU A 73 4.99 4.01 -18.65
N THR A 74 6.26 4.37 -18.75
CA THR A 74 6.96 4.53 -20.03
C THR A 74 7.87 3.34 -20.28
N TYR A 75 8.01 2.98 -21.54
CA TYR A 75 8.90 1.90 -22.00
C TYR A 75 9.52 2.29 -23.32
N ARG A 76 10.70 1.74 -23.60
CA ARG A 76 11.39 1.95 -24.87
C ARG A 76 10.64 1.24 -26.00
N ASN A 77 10.20 2.01 -26.99
CA ASN A 77 9.40 1.50 -28.11
C ASN A 77 10.23 0.76 -29.18
N ASP A 78 11.55 0.85 -29.12
CA ASP A 78 12.47 0.07 -29.96
C ASP A 78 12.76 -1.33 -29.41
N ALA A 79 12.39 -1.59 -28.15
CA ALA A 79 12.57 -2.88 -27.48
C ALA A 79 11.25 -3.59 -27.16
N LEU A 80 10.20 -2.83 -26.86
CA LEU A 80 8.91 -3.35 -26.38
C LEU A 80 7.74 -2.73 -27.15
N ASN A 81 6.66 -3.50 -27.27
CA ASN A 81 5.36 -3.03 -27.71
C ASN A 81 4.31 -3.46 -26.68
N ALA A 82 3.47 -2.54 -26.21
CA ALA A 82 2.42 -2.86 -25.26
C ALA A 82 1.19 -3.44 -25.97
N THR A 83 0.77 -4.65 -25.58
CA THR A 83 -0.36 -5.33 -26.22
C THR A 83 -1.69 -5.15 -25.48
N SER A 84 -1.66 -5.05 -24.14
CA SER A 84 -2.87 -4.82 -23.33
C SER A 84 -2.54 -4.27 -21.94
N VAL A 85 -3.54 -3.63 -21.32
CA VAL A 85 -3.54 -3.30 -19.88
C VAL A 85 -4.95 -3.53 -19.32
N THR A 86 -5.01 -4.18 -18.15
CA THR A 86 -6.25 -4.59 -17.49
C THR A 86 -6.15 -4.34 -15.98
N GLU A 87 -7.23 -3.90 -15.36
CA GLU A 87 -7.32 -3.78 -13.90
C GLU A 87 -7.33 -5.16 -13.22
N GLY A 88 -6.42 -5.34 -12.26
CA GLY A 88 -6.33 -6.53 -11.41
C GLY A 88 -7.46 -6.65 -10.36
N PRO A 89 -7.42 -7.69 -9.52
CA PRO A 89 -8.52 -8.01 -8.61
C PRO A 89 -8.60 -7.14 -7.34
N PHE A 90 -7.58 -6.32 -7.06
CA PHE A 90 -7.40 -5.64 -5.76
C PHE A 90 -8.64 -4.86 -5.30
N LEU A 91 -9.18 -3.96 -6.14
CA LEU A 91 -10.37 -3.17 -5.83
C LEU A 91 -11.71 -3.88 -6.12
N LYS A 92 -11.68 -5.02 -6.81
CA LYS A 92 -12.88 -5.82 -7.16
C LYS A 92 -13.27 -6.80 -6.05
N LYS A 93 -12.63 -6.69 -4.89
CA LYS A 93 -12.89 -7.56 -3.74
C LYS A 93 -14.36 -7.48 -3.33
N ASP A 94 -14.90 -8.60 -2.87
CA ASP A 94 -16.27 -8.72 -2.36
C ASP A 94 -17.36 -8.29 -3.38
N GLY A 95 -17.06 -8.39 -4.68
CA GLY A 95 -17.99 -8.05 -5.76
C GLY A 95 -18.14 -6.55 -6.02
N ALA A 96 -17.22 -5.74 -5.50
CA ALA A 96 -17.20 -4.30 -5.73
C ALA A 96 -17.13 -3.97 -7.23
N SER A 97 -17.98 -3.03 -7.65
CA SER A 97 -17.96 -2.48 -8.99
C SER A 97 -16.89 -1.39 -9.07
N THR A 98 -15.92 -1.56 -9.96
CA THR A 98 -14.83 -0.60 -10.20
C THR A 98 -15.01 0.10 -11.54
N PHE A 99 -14.33 1.23 -11.70
CA PHE A 99 -14.22 1.92 -12.97
C PHE A 99 -12.74 2.02 -13.34
N PHE A 100 -12.35 1.29 -14.39
CA PHE A 100 -10.98 1.31 -14.92
C PHE A 100 -10.95 2.07 -16.24
N TRP A 101 -10.35 3.27 -16.22
CA TRP A 101 -10.23 4.13 -17.37
C TRP A 101 -8.78 4.25 -17.82
N ARG A 102 -8.53 3.91 -19.09
CA ARG A 102 -7.22 4.10 -19.72
C ARG A 102 -7.19 5.48 -20.34
N VAL A 103 -6.34 6.35 -19.82
CA VAL A 103 -6.14 7.71 -20.35
C VAL A 103 -5.36 7.65 -21.65
N GLU A 104 -4.27 6.87 -21.69
CA GLU A 104 -3.41 6.73 -22.87
C GLU A 104 -2.84 5.31 -22.94
N PHE A 105 -2.77 4.75 -24.15
CA PHE A 105 -2.15 3.46 -24.43
C PHE A 105 -1.57 3.49 -25.84
N THR A 106 -0.27 3.77 -25.95
CA THR A 106 0.39 3.99 -27.25
C THR A 106 1.86 3.60 -27.18
N ASP A 107 2.39 3.01 -28.25
CA ASP A 107 3.83 2.80 -28.45
C ASP A 107 4.54 4.07 -28.98
N ASN A 108 3.76 5.05 -29.45
CA ASN A 108 4.25 6.26 -30.12
C ASN A 108 4.02 7.53 -29.28
N TYR A 109 4.35 7.48 -27.99
CA TYR A 109 4.20 8.64 -27.12
C TYR A 109 5.20 9.74 -27.47
N ASN A 110 6.44 9.36 -27.78
CA ASN A 110 7.45 10.22 -28.38
C ASN A 110 8.38 9.41 -29.30
N GLU A 111 9.47 10.02 -29.78
CA GLU A 111 10.42 9.37 -30.70
C GLU A 111 11.02 8.06 -30.18
N THR A 112 11.11 7.86 -28.86
CA THR A 112 11.85 6.75 -28.23
C THR A 112 11.04 5.93 -27.22
N HIS A 113 9.84 6.37 -26.85
CA HIS A 113 9.04 5.74 -25.79
C HIS A 113 7.57 5.56 -26.18
N GLY A 114 7.00 4.47 -25.68
CA GLY A 114 5.57 4.30 -25.48
C GLY A 114 5.12 4.75 -24.09
N LEU A 115 3.81 4.87 -23.90
CA LEU A 115 3.17 5.27 -22.66
C LEU A 115 1.92 4.41 -22.40
N ILE A 116 1.81 3.95 -21.16
CA ILE A 116 0.56 3.49 -20.55
C ILE A 116 0.21 4.47 -19.44
N TYR A 117 -0.96 5.07 -19.53
CA TYR A 117 -1.52 5.95 -18.51
C TYR A 117 -2.91 5.45 -18.14
N ALA A 118 -3.06 4.91 -16.94
CA ALA A 118 -4.31 4.30 -16.48
C ALA A 118 -4.48 4.44 -14.97
#